data_AF-A0A3D0G4C7-F1
#
_entry.id   AF-A0A3D0G4C7-F1
#
_cell.length_a   1.000
_cell.length_b   1.000
_cell.length_c   1.000
_cell.angle_alpha   90.00
_cell.angle_beta   90.00
_cell.angle_gamma   90.00
#
_symmetry.space_group_name_H-M   'P 1'
#
loop_
_entity.id
_entity.type
_entity.pdbx_description
1 polymer ?
#
loop_
_entity_poly.entity_id
_entity_poly.type
_entity_poly.pdbx_seq_one_letter_code
_entity_poly.pdbx_strand_id
1 'polypeptide(L)'
;MDPDFGGDLRVVGEDVRVLDMVAAQMKVIQVARVKTSFRRCEKMVQSTAPSGPIPGSMDRPGLLAHVLVSKFDDHVPLFRLNEKYGRMGADVPDSTLPDCCGRAMKVLEPITE
;
A
#
# COMPACT_ATOMS: atom_id res chain seq x y z
N MET A 1 -48.34 24.34 -10.27
CA MET A 1 -48.17 23.00 -9.67
C MET A 1 -48.42 23.20 -8.21
N ASP A 2 -49.69 23.05 -7.83
CA ASP A 2 -50.22 23.43 -6.53
C ASP A 2 -49.62 22.60 -5.39
N PRO A 3 -49.24 23.23 -4.27
CA PRO A 3 -48.94 22.54 -3.03
C PRO A 3 -50.26 22.42 -2.26
N ASP A 4 -50.88 21.25 -2.22
CA ASP A 4 -51.83 20.82 -1.18
C ASP A 4 -52.71 19.67 -1.71
N PHE A 5 -52.13 18.48 -1.77
CA PHE A 5 -52.92 17.25 -1.70
C PHE A 5 -52.69 16.66 -0.32
N GLY A 6 -53.67 16.83 0.57
CA GLY A 6 -53.71 16.28 1.94
C GLY A 6 -53.88 14.76 1.99
N GLY A 7 -53.05 14.03 1.25
CA GLY A 7 -52.91 12.58 1.34
C GLY A 7 -51.67 12.19 2.15
N ASP A 8 -51.70 10.99 2.73
CA ASP A 8 -50.60 10.46 3.52
C ASP A 8 -49.29 10.48 2.71
N LEU A 9 -48.30 11.26 3.17
CA LEU A 9 -46.97 11.27 2.55
C LEU A 9 -46.34 9.89 2.66
N ARG A 10 -46.09 9.26 1.52
CA ARG A 10 -45.31 8.04 1.43
C ARG A 10 -43.85 8.40 1.17
N VAL A 11 -42.94 7.90 1.99
CA VAL A 11 -41.50 8.05 1.77
C VAL A 11 -41.12 7.36 0.45
N VAL A 12 -40.59 8.13 -0.49
CA VAL A 12 -40.17 7.66 -1.83
C VAL A 12 -38.67 7.31 -1.87
N GLY A 13 -37.89 7.82 -0.93
CA GLY A 13 -36.48 7.48 -0.75
C GLY A 13 -35.76 8.50 0.15
N GLU A 14 -34.66 8.07 0.74
CA GLU A 14 -33.74 8.90 1.52
C GLU A 14 -32.37 8.83 0.85
N ASP A 15 -31.81 9.97 0.43
CA ASP A 15 -30.47 10.03 -0.17
C ASP A 15 -29.51 10.58 0.88
N VAL A 16 -28.76 9.68 1.51
CA VAL A 16 -27.77 10.02 2.54
C VAL A 16 -26.39 9.68 1.99
N ARG A 17 -25.65 10.71 1.57
CA ARG A 17 -24.25 10.57 1.18
C ARG A 17 -23.40 11.50 2.02
N VAL A 18 -22.58 10.91 2.89
CA VAL A 18 -21.55 11.61 3.64
C VAL A 18 -20.20 11.12 3.17
N LEU A 19 -19.33 12.04 2.75
CA LEU A 19 -17.95 11.77 2.37
C LEU A 19 -17.03 12.35 3.45
N ASP A 20 -16.18 11.51 4.01
CA ASP A 20 -15.18 11.90 5.01
C ASP A 20 -13.79 11.39 4.58
N MET A 21 -12.73 12.02 5.09
CA MET A 21 -11.34 11.67 4.78
C MET A 21 -10.67 10.96 5.96
N VAL A 22 -10.28 9.71 5.75
CA VAL A 22 -9.45 8.96 6.68
C VAL A 22 -7.97 9.15 6.31
N ALA A 23 -7.14 9.54 7.28
CA ALA A 23 -5.71 9.73 7.05
C ALA A 23 -5.01 8.41 6.70
N ALA A 24 -4.05 8.47 5.75
CA ALA A 24 -3.20 7.33 5.42
C ALA A 24 -2.38 6.91 6.65
N GLN A 25 -2.27 5.59 6.88
CA GLN A 25 -1.49 5.01 7.98
C GLN A 25 -0.39 4.11 7.43
N MET A 26 0.81 4.23 7.99
CA MET A 26 1.90 3.32 7.71
C MET A 26 1.92 2.19 8.75
N LYS A 27 2.05 0.94 8.29
CA LYS A 27 2.16 -0.22 9.16
C LYS A 27 3.46 -0.97 8.91
N VAL A 28 4.31 -1.05 9.93
CA VAL A 28 5.49 -1.91 9.91
C VAL A 28 5.05 -3.35 10.18
N ILE A 29 5.31 -4.25 9.24
CA ILE A 29 5.00 -5.68 9.38
C ILE A 29 6.31 -6.46 9.51
N GLN A 30 6.62 -6.89 10.73
CA GLN A 30 7.75 -7.76 10.99
C GLN A 30 7.36 -9.22 10.73
N VAL A 31 8.04 -9.87 9.79
CA VAL A 31 7.87 -11.29 9.52
C VAL A 31 9.11 -12.02 9.99
N ALA A 32 9.01 -12.67 11.15
CA ALA A 32 10.06 -13.52 11.67
C ALA A 32 10.10 -14.84 10.89
N ARG A 33 11.29 -15.20 10.37
CA ARG A 33 11.54 -16.53 9.78
C ARG A 33 12.54 -17.26 10.66
N VAL A 34 12.06 -18.25 11.41
CA VAL A 34 12.90 -19.02 12.32
C VAL A 34 13.84 -19.89 11.50
N LYS A 35 15.14 -19.80 11.82
CA LYS A 35 16.18 -20.70 11.31
C LYS A 35 16.36 -21.82 12.32
N THR A 36 16.22 -23.06 11.87
CA THR A 36 16.43 -24.25 12.70
C THR A 36 17.61 -25.04 12.15
N SER A 37 18.50 -25.54 13.01
CA SER A 37 19.59 -26.43 12.60
C SER A 37 19.47 -27.78 13.28
N PHE A 38 19.82 -28.84 12.56
CA PHE A 38 19.97 -30.17 13.16
C PHE A 38 21.28 -30.23 13.93
N ARG A 39 21.25 -30.56 15.23
CA ARG A 39 22.47 -30.65 16.06
C ARG A 39 23.49 -31.68 15.56
N ARG A 40 23.04 -32.71 14.84
CA ARG A 40 23.88 -33.84 14.43
C ARG A 40 24.67 -33.59 13.13
N CYS A 41 24.14 -32.77 12.23
CA CYS A 41 24.72 -32.54 10.91
C CYS A 41 24.87 -31.06 10.57
N GLU A 42 24.56 -30.17 11.53
CA GLU A 42 24.62 -28.70 11.42
C GLU A 42 23.85 -28.09 10.24
N LYS A 43 23.04 -28.91 9.54
CA LYS A 43 22.26 -28.47 8.40
C LYS A 43 21.20 -27.48 8.84
N MET A 44 21.28 -26.26 8.33
CA MET A 44 20.35 -25.18 8.60
C MET A 44 19.17 -25.24 7.63
N VAL A 45 17.95 -25.22 8.19
CA VAL A 45 16.69 -25.21 7.47
C VAL A 45 15.92 -23.97 7.90
N GLN A 46 15.33 -23.27 6.94
CA GLN A 46 14.52 -22.08 7.17
C GLN A 46 13.28 -22.16 6.28
N SER A 47 12.14 -21.69 6.77
CA SER A 47 10.93 -21.56 5.96
C SER A 47 11.15 -20.57 4.81
N THR A 48 10.59 -20.88 3.64
CA THR A 48 10.63 -20.01 2.47
C THR A 48 10.10 -18.62 2.80
N ALA A 49 10.68 -17.58 2.21
CA ALA A 49 10.13 -16.23 2.34
C ALA A 49 8.69 -16.20 1.82
N PRO A 50 7.79 -15.42 2.44
CA PRO A 50 6.54 -15.05 1.79
C PRO A 50 6.88 -14.46 0.42
N SER A 51 6.22 -14.96 -0.62
CA SER A 51 6.36 -14.39 -1.96
C SER A 51 5.82 -12.96 -1.94
N GLY A 52 6.69 -12.01 -2.30
CA GLY A 52 6.31 -10.63 -2.58
C GLY A 52 6.28 -10.39 -4.10
N PRO A 53 5.67 -9.28 -4.54
CA PRO A 53 5.65 -8.89 -5.95
C PRO A 53 7.06 -8.71 -6.51
N ILE A 54 7.99 -8.25 -5.66
CA ILE A 54 9.40 -8.15 -6.00
C ILE A 54 10.20 -9.14 -5.16
N PRO A 55 10.87 -10.14 -5.77
CA PRO A 55 11.67 -11.13 -5.05
C PRO A 55 12.73 -10.49 -4.16
N GLY A 56 12.77 -10.91 -2.89
CA GLY A 56 13.73 -10.41 -1.90
C GLY A 56 13.44 -9.00 -1.37
N SER A 57 12.37 -8.32 -1.82
CA SER A 57 11.97 -7.05 -1.21
C SER A 57 11.17 -7.24 0.07
N MET A 58 11.32 -6.28 0.99
CA MET A 58 10.41 -6.14 2.13
C MET A 58 9.18 -5.28 1.80
N ASP A 59 9.18 -4.61 0.66
CA ASP A 59 8.07 -3.76 0.23
C ASP A 59 6.83 -4.59 -0.07
N ARG A 60 5.74 -4.22 0.59
CA ARG A 60 4.44 -4.86 0.38
C ARG A 60 3.75 -4.27 -0.85
N PRO A 61 2.88 -5.03 -1.53
CA PRO A 61 2.14 -4.55 -2.69
C PRO A 61 1.46 -3.20 -2.49
N GLY A 62 0.83 -2.99 -1.32
CA GLY A 62 0.16 -1.72 -1.01
C GLY A 62 1.11 -0.51 -0.93
N LEU A 63 2.31 -0.71 -0.38
CA LEU A 63 3.33 0.34 -0.36
C LEU A 63 3.80 0.66 -1.78
N LEU A 64 4.12 -0.37 -2.58
CA LEU A 64 4.56 -0.19 -3.95
C LEU A 64 3.50 0.51 -4.81
N ALA A 65 2.23 0.09 -4.70
CA ALA A 65 1.13 0.72 -5.42
C ALA A 65 1.01 2.20 -5.05
N HIS A 66 1.06 2.53 -3.76
CA HIS A 66 0.98 3.92 -3.32
C HIS A 66 2.16 4.76 -3.82
N VAL A 67 3.40 4.23 -3.74
CA VAL A 67 4.59 4.92 -4.26
C VAL A 67 4.47 5.18 -5.76
N LEU A 68 4.05 4.19 -6.55
CA LEU A 68 3.90 4.32 -8.00
C LEU A 68 2.81 5.32 -8.37
N VAL A 69 1.61 5.22 -7.79
CA VAL A 69 0.52 6.18 -8.04
C VAL A 69 0.97 7.57 -7.64
N SER A 70 1.53 7.75 -6.45
CA SER A 70 1.97 9.09 -6.02
C SER A 70 3.10 9.66 -6.87
N LYS A 71 4.00 8.83 -7.40
CA LYS A 71 5.10 9.31 -8.25
C LYS A 71 4.64 9.63 -9.68
N PHE A 72 3.85 8.75 -10.28
CA PHE A 72 3.55 8.78 -11.72
C PHE A 72 2.21 9.44 -12.04
N ASP A 73 1.19 9.25 -11.20
CA ASP A 73 -0.15 9.81 -11.39
C ASP A 73 -0.28 11.17 -10.67
N ASP A 74 0.05 11.22 -9.37
CA ASP A 74 -0.02 12.47 -8.59
C ASP A 74 1.19 13.40 -8.81
N HIS A 75 2.18 12.96 -9.59
CA HIS A 75 3.43 13.68 -9.87
C HIS A 75 4.19 14.18 -8.63
N VAL A 76 4.10 13.47 -7.50
CA VAL A 76 4.83 13.81 -6.27
C VAL A 76 6.30 13.43 -6.43
N PRO A 77 7.25 14.39 -6.23
CA PRO A 77 8.67 14.07 -6.20
C PRO A 77 9.00 13.10 -5.06
N LEU A 78 9.94 12.16 -5.29
CA LEU A 78 10.25 11.10 -4.31
C LEU A 78 10.75 11.66 -2.97
N PHE A 79 11.53 12.74 -2.97
CA PHE A 79 11.95 13.38 -1.72
C PHE A 79 10.75 13.91 -0.91
N ARG A 80 9.74 14.47 -1.59
CA ARG A 80 8.53 15.00 -0.96
C ARG A 80 7.63 13.87 -0.45
N LEU A 81 7.61 12.74 -1.15
CA LEU A 81 6.96 11.53 -0.66
C LEU A 81 7.69 10.99 0.58
N ASN A 82 9.02 11.03 0.59
CA ASN A 82 9.81 10.64 1.76
C ASN A 82 9.53 11.54 2.97
N GLU A 83 9.45 12.86 2.79
CA GLU A 83 9.03 13.79 3.84
C GLU A 83 7.62 13.51 4.38
N LYS A 84 6.69 13.06 3.53
CA LYS A 84 5.36 12.61 3.98
C LYS A 84 5.48 11.37 4.86
N TYR A 85 6.33 10.41 4.49
CA TYR A 85 6.58 9.19 5.27
C TYR A 85 7.23 9.51 6.62
N GLY A 86 8.20 10.42 6.65
CA GLY A 86 8.82 10.91 7.89
C GLY A 86 7.79 11.53 8.85
N ARG A 87 6.82 12.30 8.33
CA ARG A 87 5.69 12.83 9.12
C ARG A 87 4.76 11.76 9.69
N MET A 88 4.72 10.58 9.06
CA MET A 88 3.99 9.41 9.55
C MET A 88 4.84 8.51 10.46
N GLY A 89 6.06 8.92 10.81
CA GLY A 89 6.99 8.15 11.65
C GLY A 89 7.69 7.00 10.92
N ALA A 90 7.67 6.99 9.58
CA ALA A 90 8.36 6.02 8.76
C ALA A 90 9.65 6.64 8.20
N ASP A 91 10.80 6.26 8.77
CA ASP A 91 12.11 6.64 8.27
C ASP A 91 12.50 5.72 7.10
N VAL A 92 12.49 6.26 5.89
CA VAL A 92 12.81 5.53 4.66
C VAL A 92 14.06 6.16 4.04
N PRO A 93 15.13 5.39 3.78
CA PRO A 93 16.33 5.92 3.13
C PRO A 93 16.01 6.47 1.73
N ASP A 94 16.64 7.58 1.33
CA ASP A 94 16.40 8.24 0.04
C ASP A 94 16.63 7.32 -1.18
N SER A 95 17.50 6.33 -1.07
CA SER A 95 17.74 5.32 -2.12
C SER A 95 16.61 4.31 -2.25
N THR A 96 15.81 4.10 -1.21
CA THR A 96 14.81 3.04 -1.17
C THR A 96 13.67 3.32 -2.14
N LEU A 97 13.14 4.54 -2.20
CA LEU A 97 12.00 4.86 -3.07
C LEU A 97 12.35 4.77 -4.57
N PRO A 98 13.49 5.30 -5.06
CA PRO A 98 13.95 5.07 -6.42
C PRO A 98 14.13 3.58 -6.75
N ASP A 99 14.76 2.82 -5.86
CA ASP A 99 14.99 1.38 -6.04
C ASP A 99 13.66 0.61 -6.11
N CYS A 100 12.70 0.96 -5.25
CA CYS A 100 11.34 0.41 -5.28
C CYS A 100 10.67 0.67 -6.63
N CYS A 101 10.71 1.92 -7.12
CA CYS A 101 10.13 2.29 -8.41
C CYS A 101 10.77 1.49 -9.55
N GLY A 102 12.10 1.45 -9.63
CA GLY A 102 12.81 0.74 -10.69
C GLY A 102 12.51 -0.76 -10.71
N ARG A 103 12.52 -1.40 -9.53
CA ARG A 103 12.22 -2.83 -9.41
C ARG A 103 10.74 -3.13 -9.68
N ALA A 104 9.82 -2.28 -9.25
CA ALA A 104 8.41 -2.45 -9.51
C ALA A 104 8.09 -2.32 -11.01
N MET A 105 8.68 -1.33 -11.68
CA MET A 105 8.54 -1.17 -13.14
C MET A 105 9.04 -2.41 -13.90
N LYS A 106 10.16 -3.00 -13.47
CA LYS A 106 10.65 -4.26 -14.07
C LYS A 106 9.69 -5.45 -13.87
N VAL A 107 8.95 -5.48 -12.76
CA VAL A 107 7.92 -6.51 -12.52
C VAL A 107 6.68 -6.27 -13.37
N LEU A 108 6.36 -5.01 -13.64
CA LEU A 108 5.21 -4.60 -14.46
C LEU A 108 5.51 -4.62 -15.97
N GLU A 109 6.77 -4.70 -16.37
CA GLU A 109 7.21 -4.75 -17.78
C GLU A 109 6.41 -5.73 -18.67
N PRO A 110 6.08 -6.96 -18.24
CA PRO A 110 5.33 -7.91 -19.09
C PRO A 110 3.87 -7.52 -19.36
N ILE A 111 3.32 -6.54 -18.64
CA ILE A 111 1.94 -6.07 -18.77
C ILE A 111 1.86 -4.62 -19.27
N THR A 112 3.01 -3.97 -19.46
CA THR A 112 3.12 -2.71 -20.18
C THR A 112 3.35 -3.06 -21.65
N GLU A 113 2.35 -2.78 -22.49
CA GLU A 113 2.24 -2.99 -23.96
C GLU A 113 3.39 -3.71 -24.69
#